data_AF-A0A430Q2B6-F1
#
_entry.id   AF-A0A430Q2B6-F1
#
_cell.length_a   1.000
_cell.length_b   1.000
_cell.length_c   1.000
_cell.angle_alpha   90.00
_cell.angle_beta   90.00
_cell.angle_gamma   90.00
#
_symmetry.space_group_name_H-M   'P 1'
#
loop_
_entity.id
_entity.type
_entity.pdbx_description
1 polymer ?
#
loop_
_entity_poly.entity_id
_entity_poly.type
_entity_poly.pdbx_seq_one_letter_code
_entity_poly.pdbx_strand_id
1 'polypeptide(L)'
;MFSSSFLQSIHKPTYHGSWEAFITLSAECELFFGPILLEIMNAIKAQDPLNEDAITECLENIVKAFVQFRNALKNFYGKLNSEEFYVDLRPILCGWSHGKLKDKGLTYETNSQHMNNNNNDNNENENKKAISSCPFTGQQYTSNTDRRKCIGASAAQSITIQTCDAFFQIKHDPEDEKFFRNMQTYMIKEHRQFLQDLAMHSRIRCIVAESKSSRMRTAYNQCLQSLWNFRNAHISLVKR
;
A
#
# COMPACT_ATOMS: atom_id res chain seq x y z
N MET A 1 8.35 0.50 20.50
CA MET A 1 9.79 0.62 20.14
C MET A 1 10.26 -0.78 19.79
N PHE A 2 10.64 -1.04 18.53
CA PHE A 2 11.11 -2.37 18.11
C PHE A 2 12.37 -2.75 18.91
N SER A 3 12.42 -3.96 19.47
CA SER A 3 13.64 -4.44 20.13
C SER A 3 14.72 -4.66 19.09
N SER A 4 15.98 -4.32 19.43
CA SER A 4 17.15 -4.54 18.57
C SER A 4 17.29 -5.99 18.08
N SER A 5 16.64 -6.96 18.74
CA SER A 5 16.65 -8.38 18.37
C SER A 5 15.85 -8.71 17.10
N PHE A 6 14.80 -7.97 16.74
CA PHE A 6 13.97 -8.30 15.56
C PHE A 6 14.73 -8.09 14.24
N LEU A 7 15.58 -7.08 14.18
CA LEU A 7 16.30 -6.72 12.94
C LEU A 7 17.56 -7.56 12.73
N GLN A 8 18.04 -8.26 13.76
CA GLN A 8 19.20 -9.15 13.65
C GLN A 8 18.92 -10.37 12.75
N SER A 9 17.65 -10.76 12.60
CA SER A 9 17.25 -11.84 11.69
C SER A 9 16.92 -11.38 10.27
N ILE A 10 16.89 -10.06 10.00
CA ILE A 10 16.58 -9.51 8.68
C ILE A 10 17.87 -9.31 7.89
N HIS A 11 17.93 -9.89 6.70
CA HIS A 11 19.05 -9.67 5.79
C HIS A 11 19.22 -8.19 5.47
N LYS A 12 20.44 -7.67 5.61
CA LYS A 12 20.80 -6.30 5.28
C LYS A 12 21.39 -6.29 3.87
N PRO A 13 20.70 -5.71 2.87
CA PRO A 13 21.23 -5.63 1.50
C PRO A 13 22.35 -4.58 1.38
N THR A 14 22.56 -3.78 2.42
CA THR A 14 23.59 -2.75 2.52
C THR A 14 24.07 -2.63 3.96
N TYR A 15 25.32 -2.21 4.15
CA TYR A 15 25.91 -1.94 5.46
C TYR A 15 25.56 -0.54 6.00
N HIS A 16 24.90 0.31 5.21
CA HIS A 16 24.49 1.65 5.62
C HIS A 16 23.37 1.63 6.68
N GLY A 17 23.50 2.49 7.69
CA GLY A 17 22.54 2.58 8.79
C GLY A 17 21.13 3.00 8.35
N SER A 18 21.03 3.73 7.24
CA SER A 18 19.76 4.17 6.64
C SER A 18 18.81 3.03 6.28
N TRP A 19 19.29 1.81 6.00
CA TRP A 19 18.41 0.64 5.76
C TRP A 19 17.54 0.33 6.97
N GLU A 20 18.15 0.28 8.15
CA GLU A 20 17.47 -0.07 9.39
C GLU A 20 16.43 0.98 9.75
N ALA A 21 16.80 2.27 9.63
CA ALA A 21 15.88 3.38 9.82
C ALA A 21 14.72 3.32 8.82
N PHE A 22 15.00 3.08 7.53
CA PHE A 22 13.96 3.02 6.50
C PHE A 22 12.92 1.93 6.78
N ILE A 23 13.35 0.72 7.15
CA ILE A 23 12.45 -0.40 7.45
C ILE A 23 11.68 -0.17 8.76
N THR A 24 12.37 0.19 9.83
CA THR A 24 11.74 0.32 11.16
C THR A 24 10.78 1.49 11.26
N LEU A 25 11.12 2.63 10.65
CA LEU A 25 10.26 3.82 10.68
C LEU A 25 9.05 3.64 9.76
N SER A 26 9.20 2.91 8.64
CA SER A 26 8.05 2.52 7.82
C SER A 26 7.11 1.59 8.59
N ALA A 27 7.66 0.58 9.28
CA ALA A 27 6.87 -0.31 10.13
C ALA A 27 6.24 0.42 11.33
N GLU A 28 6.93 1.41 11.89
CA GLU A 28 6.38 2.26 12.95
C GLU A 28 5.15 3.05 12.45
N CYS A 29 5.18 3.59 11.23
CA CYS A 29 4.02 4.23 10.61
C CYS A 29 2.83 3.24 10.50
N GLU A 30 3.08 2.01 10.03
CA GLU A 30 2.05 0.96 9.95
C GLU A 30 1.44 0.62 11.32
N LEU A 31 2.27 0.52 12.37
CA LEU A 31 1.80 0.27 13.74
C LEU A 31 0.92 1.40 14.27
N PHE A 32 1.30 2.65 14.04
CA PHE A 32 0.49 3.81 14.45
C PHE A 32 -0.78 3.99 13.60
N PHE A 33 -0.88 3.32 12.45
CA PHE A 33 -2.11 3.22 11.68
C PHE A 33 -3.12 2.23 12.27
N GLY A 34 -2.66 1.23 13.06
CA GLY A 34 -3.53 0.20 13.66
C GLY A 34 -4.76 0.74 14.40
N PRO A 35 -4.63 1.74 15.30
CA PRO A 35 -5.80 2.35 15.95
C PRO A 35 -6.76 3.04 14.98
N ILE A 36 -6.26 3.67 13.91
CA ILE A 36 -7.10 4.29 12.87
C ILE A 36 -7.92 3.21 12.16
N LEU A 37 -7.29 2.08 11.82
CA LEU A 37 -7.97 0.94 11.19
C LEU A 37 -9.10 0.40 12.09
N LEU A 38 -8.87 0.28 13.39
CA LEU A 38 -9.89 -0.19 14.33
C LEU A 38 -11.11 0.73 14.35
N GLU A 39 -10.90 2.05 14.42
CA GLU A 39 -11.99 3.03 14.39
C GLU A 39 -12.72 3.05 13.04
N ILE A 40 -12.01 2.84 11.92
CA ILE A 40 -12.65 2.64 10.61
C ILE A 40 -13.60 1.44 10.66
N MET A 41 -13.17 0.31 11.21
CA MET A 41 -14.02 -0.89 11.30
C MET A 41 -15.23 -0.68 12.22
N ASN A 42 -15.04 0.04 13.33
CA ASN A 42 -16.15 0.40 14.24
C ASN A 42 -17.15 1.33 13.55
N ALA A 43 -16.67 2.34 12.83
CA ALA A 43 -17.53 3.25 12.06
C ALA A 43 -18.32 2.49 10.98
N ILE A 44 -17.69 1.56 10.26
CA ILE A 44 -18.37 0.72 9.25
C ILE A 44 -19.51 -0.10 9.88
N LYS A 45 -19.26 -0.73 11.05
CA LYS A 45 -20.30 -1.47 11.78
C LYS A 45 -21.45 -0.58 12.25
N ALA A 46 -21.15 0.65 12.67
CA ALA A 46 -22.15 1.62 13.11
C ALA A 46 -23.01 2.20 11.97
N GLN A 47 -22.77 1.82 10.71
CA GLN A 47 -23.63 2.22 9.60
C GLN A 47 -24.91 1.38 9.50
N ASP A 48 -24.98 0.20 10.14
CA ASP A 48 -26.16 -0.69 10.09
C ASP A 48 -26.33 -1.54 11.37
N PRO A 49 -27.33 -1.23 12.23
CA PRO A 49 -28.25 -0.10 12.11
C PRO A 49 -27.49 1.23 12.26
N LEU A 50 -27.97 2.27 11.57
CA LEU A 50 -27.30 3.58 11.56
C LEU A 50 -27.23 4.18 12.97
N ASN A 51 -26.02 4.41 13.46
CA ASN A 51 -25.72 5.07 14.71
C ASN A 51 -24.76 6.25 14.46
N GLU A 52 -25.33 7.44 14.23
CA GLU A 52 -24.55 8.64 13.91
C GLU A 52 -23.63 9.08 15.06
N ASP A 53 -24.02 8.86 16.31
CA ASP A 53 -23.20 9.24 17.47
C ASP A 53 -21.95 8.36 17.57
N ALA A 54 -22.08 7.04 17.41
CA ALA A 54 -20.95 6.11 17.39
C ALA A 54 -20.02 6.39 16.21
N ILE A 55 -20.57 6.67 15.02
CA ILE A 55 -19.77 7.09 13.85
C ILE A 55 -18.99 8.38 14.17
N THR A 56 -19.64 9.36 14.80
CA THR A 56 -19.01 10.63 15.15
C THR A 56 -17.85 10.42 16.12
N GLU A 57 -18.02 9.59 17.14
CA GLU A 57 -16.96 9.25 18.09
C GLU A 57 -15.78 8.55 17.40
N CYS A 58 -16.04 7.59 16.51
CA CYS A 58 -15.00 6.93 15.72
C CYS A 58 -14.20 7.95 14.89
N LEU A 59 -14.88 8.90 14.22
CA LEU A 59 -14.21 9.96 13.45
C LEU A 59 -13.33 10.84 14.34
N GLU A 60 -13.82 11.26 15.50
CA GLU A 60 -13.03 12.05 16.45
C GLU A 60 -11.80 11.28 16.97
N ASN A 61 -11.94 9.97 17.19
CA ASN A 61 -10.83 9.11 17.60
C ASN A 61 -9.81 8.90 16.47
N ILE A 62 -10.26 8.79 15.21
CA ILE A 62 -9.39 8.79 14.03
C ILE A 62 -8.55 10.08 13.98
N VAL A 63 -9.15 11.24 14.19
CA VAL A 63 -8.43 12.54 14.22
C VAL A 63 -7.32 12.51 15.29
N LYS A 64 -7.62 12.04 16.50
CA LYS A 64 -6.63 11.92 17.58
C LYS A 64 -5.49 10.96 17.20
N ALA A 65 -5.82 9.79 16.65
CA ALA A 65 -4.84 8.78 16.27
C ALA A 65 -3.92 9.25 15.12
N PHE A 66 -4.45 10.06 14.19
CA PHE A 66 -3.66 10.66 13.10
C PHE A 66 -2.49 11.51 13.58
N VAL A 67 -2.56 12.09 14.78
CA VAL A 67 -1.45 12.88 15.35
C VAL A 67 -0.21 12.00 15.51
N GLN A 68 -0.37 10.81 16.09
CA GLN A 68 0.75 9.88 16.30
C GLN A 68 1.23 9.29 14.97
N PHE A 69 0.31 8.93 14.08
CA PHE A 69 0.65 8.45 12.74
C PHE A 69 1.49 9.47 11.96
N ARG A 70 1.14 10.75 12.00
CA ARG A 70 1.93 11.83 11.39
C ARG A 70 3.26 12.07 12.10
N ASN A 71 3.31 11.94 13.43
CA ASN A 71 4.57 12.11 14.17
C ASN A 71 5.56 10.98 13.86
N ALA A 72 5.09 9.76 13.64
CA ALA A 72 5.92 8.65 13.18
C ALA A 72 6.63 8.97 11.87
N LEU A 73 5.93 9.61 10.92
CA LEU A 73 6.53 10.04 9.66
C LEU A 73 7.63 11.10 9.87
N LYS A 74 7.51 11.96 10.90
CA LYS A 74 8.55 12.93 11.22
C LYS A 74 9.82 12.27 11.79
N ASN A 75 9.75 11.06 12.31
CA ASN A 75 10.93 10.35 12.82
C ASN A 75 11.94 10.02 11.71
N PHE A 76 11.54 10.07 10.44
CA PHE A 76 12.47 9.97 9.31
C PHE A 76 13.44 11.16 9.25
N TYR A 77 13.03 12.33 9.74
CA TYR A 77 13.96 13.45 9.88
C TYR A 77 15.04 13.10 10.91
N GLY A 78 16.31 13.27 10.52
CA GLY A 78 17.47 13.03 11.37
C GLY A 78 17.91 11.57 11.48
N LYS A 79 17.04 10.58 11.20
CA LYS A 79 17.38 9.15 11.22
C LYS A 79 17.67 8.55 9.85
N LEU A 80 17.08 9.11 8.80
CA LEU A 80 17.37 8.72 7.42
C LEU A 80 18.27 9.78 6.78
N ASN A 81 19.51 9.39 6.45
CA ASN A 81 20.42 10.23 5.70
C ASN A 81 19.95 10.31 4.24
N SER A 82 19.79 11.52 3.69
CA SER A 82 19.26 11.71 2.33
C SER A 82 20.23 11.21 1.26
N GLU A 83 21.52 11.45 1.42
CA GLU A 83 22.55 11.00 0.47
C GLU A 83 22.59 9.46 0.44
N GLU A 84 22.70 8.80 1.60
CA GLU A 84 22.68 7.33 1.66
C GLU A 84 21.36 6.76 1.10
N PHE A 85 20.23 7.42 1.36
CA PHE A 85 18.96 6.98 0.81
C PHE A 85 18.95 7.04 -0.72
N TYR A 86 19.39 8.15 -1.31
CA TYR A 86 19.31 8.36 -2.76
C TYR A 86 20.37 7.60 -3.54
N VAL A 87 21.60 7.53 -3.01
CA VAL A 87 22.76 6.96 -3.70
C VAL A 87 22.85 5.46 -3.47
N ASP A 88 22.67 4.99 -2.23
CA ASP A 88 22.96 3.60 -1.87
C ASP A 88 21.69 2.75 -1.78
N LEU A 89 20.63 3.27 -1.15
CA LEU A 89 19.43 2.49 -0.90
C LEU A 89 18.44 2.46 -2.08
N ARG A 90 18.17 3.62 -2.70
CA ARG A 90 17.18 3.73 -3.78
C ARG A 90 17.49 2.85 -5.00
N PRO A 91 18.76 2.63 -5.41
CA PRO A 91 19.06 1.65 -6.47
C PRO A 91 18.70 0.21 -6.09
N ILE A 92 18.85 -0.18 -4.82
CA ILE A 92 18.47 -1.53 -4.35
C ILE A 92 16.95 -1.70 -4.33
N LEU A 93 16.22 -0.64 -3.98
CA LEU A 93 14.76 -0.63 -3.97
C LEU A 93 14.15 -0.53 -5.38
N CYS A 94 14.95 -0.27 -6.41
CA CYS A 94 14.43 -0.06 -7.75
C CYS A 94 14.01 -1.37 -8.41
N GLY A 95 12.94 -1.30 -9.20
CA GLY A 95 12.49 -2.40 -10.04
C GLY A 95 13.01 -2.24 -11.47
N TRP A 96 12.73 -3.22 -12.31
CA TRP A 96 13.12 -3.27 -13.72
C TRP A 96 12.01 -2.78 -14.68
N SER A 97 11.11 -1.92 -14.19
CA SER A 97 10.13 -1.19 -15.01
C SER A 97 10.61 0.20 -15.46
N HIS A 98 11.83 0.59 -15.08
CA HIS A 98 12.44 1.89 -15.39
C HIS A 98 13.90 1.71 -15.86
N GLY A 99 14.53 2.81 -16.31
CA GLY A 99 15.94 2.81 -16.74
C GLY A 99 16.21 1.90 -17.93
N LYS A 100 17.44 1.34 -17.99
CA LYS A 100 17.91 0.50 -19.11
C LYS A 100 17.09 -0.79 -19.32
N LEU A 101 16.34 -1.22 -18.30
CA LEU A 101 15.53 -2.44 -18.34
C LEU A 101 14.04 -2.16 -18.61
N LYS A 102 13.61 -0.90 -18.72
CA LYS A 102 12.20 -0.52 -18.93
C LYS A 102 11.54 -1.28 -20.07
N ASP A 103 12.25 -1.48 -21.18
CA ASP A 103 11.70 -2.15 -22.36
C ASP A 103 11.85 -3.66 -22.31
N LYS A 104 12.96 -4.15 -21.72
CA LYS A 104 13.35 -5.55 -21.74
C LYS A 104 12.82 -6.36 -20.54
N GLY A 105 12.60 -5.73 -19.40
CA GLY A 105 12.34 -6.42 -18.14
C GLY A 105 13.53 -7.27 -17.67
N LEU A 106 13.29 -8.13 -16.68
CA LEU A 106 14.25 -9.11 -16.17
C LEU A 106 13.80 -10.53 -16.54
N THR A 107 14.72 -11.37 -16.99
CA THR A 107 14.46 -12.78 -17.29
C THR A 107 14.39 -13.58 -16.00
N TYR A 108 13.29 -14.31 -15.80
CA TYR A 108 13.09 -15.28 -14.73
C TYR A 108 13.32 -16.67 -15.30
N GLU A 109 14.53 -17.20 -15.11
CA GLU A 109 14.88 -18.54 -15.55
C GLU A 109 14.17 -19.59 -14.66
N THR A 110 13.47 -20.54 -15.29
CA THR A 110 12.82 -21.65 -14.59
C THR A 110 13.42 -22.97 -15.06
N ASN A 111 13.64 -23.90 -14.12
CA ASN A 111 14.24 -25.22 -14.37
C ASN A 111 13.33 -26.18 -15.18
N SER A 112 12.41 -25.68 -16.01
CA SER A 112 11.43 -26.49 -16.75
C SER A 112 12.03 -27.37 -17.86
N GLN A 113 13.35 -27.44 -17.99
CA GLN A 113 14.01 -28.28 -19.00
C GLN A 113 13.99 -29.79 -18.69
N HIS A 114 13.58 -30.24 -17.50
CA HIS A 114 13.68 -31.67 -17.16
C HIS A 114 12.45 -32.55 -17.47
N MET A 115 11.34 -32.03 -18.03
CA MET A 115 10.13 -32.86 -18.21
C MET A 115 9.44 -32.89 -19.58
N ASN A 116 9.88 -32.12 -20.60
CA ASN A 116 9.19 -32.11 -21.89
C ASN A 116 10.07 -32.60 -23.05
N ASN A 117 10.42 -33.88 -23.03
CA ASN A 117 10.87 -34.57 -24.24
C ASN A 117 9.99 -35.74 -24.68
N ASN A 118 8.81 -35.93 -24.08
CA ASN A 118 7.81 -36.87 -24.59
C ASN A 118 6.42 -36.32 -24.31
N ASN A 119 5.76 -35.77 -25.33
CA ASN A 119 4.36 -36.02 -25.68
C ASN A 119 3.94 -35.02 -26.76
N ASN A 120 3.91 -35.50 -27.99
CA ASN A 120 3.06 -34.94 -29.04
C ASN A 120 1.62 -35.26 -28.65
N ASP A 121 0.79 -34.25 -28.42
CA ASP A 121 -0.63 -34.36 -28.70
C ASP A 121 -1.20 -32.97 -29.02
N ASN A 122 -1.72 -32.88 -30.25
CA ASN A 122 -2.45 -31.73 -30.77
C ASN A 122 -3.80 -31.64 -30.04
N ASN A 123 -4.09 -30.50 -29.42
CA ASN A 123 -5.46 -30.01 -29.30
C ASN A 123 -5.46 -28.50 -29.05
N GLU A 124 -5.83 -27.77 -30.09
CA GLU A 124 -6.27 -26.38 -30.01
C GLU A 124 -7.58 -26.33 -29.23
N ASN A 125 -7.58 -25.60 -28.10
CA ASN A 125 -8.81 -25.01 -27.59
C ASN A 125 -8.49 -23.74 -26.80
N GLU A 126 -9.11 -22.66 -27.27
CA GLU A 126 -9.05 -21.31 -26.72
C GLU A 126 -9.49 -21.29 -25.25
N ASN A 127 -8.53 -21.16 -24.33
CA ASN A 127 -8.80 -20.74 -22.97
C ASN A 127 -8.26 -19.33 -22.78
N LYS A 128 -9.17 -18.35 -22.71
CA LYS A 128 -8.88 -16.98 -22.26
C LYS A 128 -8.24 -17.05 -20.88
N LYS A 129 -6.91 -16.98 -20.85
CA LYS A 129 -6.07 -16.99 -19.65
C LYS A 129 -6.44 -15.76 -18.83
N ALA A 130 -7.04 -15.96 -17.66
CA ALA A 130 -7.25 -14.89 -16.68
C ALA A 130 -5.87 -14.29 -16.36
N ILE A 131 -5.65 -13.05 -16.81
CA ILE A 131 -4.41 -12.32 -16.55
C ILE A 131 -4.44 -11.96 -15.07
N SER A 132 -3.82 -12.80 -14.25
CA SER A 132 -3.48 -12.44 -12.88
C SER A 132 -2.68 -11.14 -12.92
N SER A 133 -3.20 -10.12 -12.23
CA SER A 133 -2.59 -8.79 -12.15
C SER A 133 -1.30 -8.75 -11.34
N CYS A 134 -1.00 -9.80 -10.56
CA CYS A 134 0.27 -9.95 -9.87
C CYS A 134 1.29 -10.59 -10.83
N PRO A 135 2.47 -9.98 -11.06
CA PRO A 135 3.50 -10.50 -11.96
C PRO A 135 4.08 -11.86 -11.56
N PHE A 136 3.63 -12.44 -10.44
CA PHE A 136 4.11 -13.71 -9.90
C PHE A 136 3.03 -14.77 -9.66
N THR A 137 1.74 -14.48 -9.91
CA THR A 137 0.67 -15.48 -9.67
C THR A 137 0.17 -16.09 -10.99
N GLY A 138 0.12 -17.42 -11.07
CA GLY A 138 -0.73 -18.14 -12.03
C GLY A 138 -0.26 -18.26 -13.48
N GLN A 139 0.99 -17.97 -13.83
CA GLN A 139 1.49 -18.23 -15.20
C GLN A 139 2.09 -19.64 -15.30
N GLN A 140 1.45 -20.51 -16.09
CA GLN A 140 2.10 -21.69 -16.67
C GLN A 140 3.29 -21.21 -17.51
N TYR A 141 4.49 -21.67 -17.14
CA TYR A 141 5.77 -21.33 -17.74
C TYR A 141 5.92 -21.98 -19.11
N THR A 142 5.62 -21.24 -20.19
CA THR A 142 5.58 -21.81 -21.54
C THR A 142 6.74 -21.36 -22.45
N SER A 143 7.73 -20.62 -21.95
CA SER A 143 8.88 -20.27 -22.78
C SER A 143 10.16 -20.09 -21.98
N ASN A 144 11.29 -20.45 -22.61
CA ASN A 144 12.65 -20.49 -22.08
C ASN A 144 13.21 -19.11 -21.61
N THR A 145 12.40 -18.05 -21.61
CA THR A 145 12.78 -16.70 -21.14
C THR A 145 11.54 -15.89 -20.74
N ASP A 146 10.97 -16.14 -19.55
CA ASP A 146 9.90 -15.28 -19.04
C ASP A 146 10.47 -13.93 -18.59
N ARG A 147 10.35 -12.92 -19.46
CA ARG A 147 10.81 -11.55 -19.18
C ARG A 147 9.70 -10.73 -18.55
N ARG A 148 9.88 -10.35 -17.28
CA ARG A 148 8.88 -9.63 -16.50
C ARG A 148 9.29 -8.20 -16.27
N LYS A 149 8.31 -7.30 -16.14
CA LYS A 149 8.52 -5.91 -15.71
C LYS A 149 7.86 -5.71 -14.35
N CYS A 150 8.65 -5.33 -13.35
CA CYS A 150 8.13 -5.04 -12.02
C CYS A 150 8.61 -3.68 -11.55
N ILE A 151 7.71 -2.95 -10.87
CA ILE A 151 8.07 -1.72 -10.19
C ILE A 151 8.89 -2.00 -8.93
N GLY A 152 9.67 -1.01 -8.52
CA GLY A 152 10.41 -1.05 -7.27
C GLY A 152 9.50 -0.90 -6.06
N ALA A 153 10.11 -1.01 -4.87
CA ALA A 153 9.42 -0.77 -3.62
C ALA A 153 8.96 0.71 -3.55
N SER A 154 7.72 0.91 -3.12
CA SER A 154 7.14 2.25 -2.96
C SER A 154 6.18 2.27 -1.79
N ALA A 155 6.12 3.40 -1.07
CA ALA A 155 5.14 3.64 -0.01
C ALA A 155 3.69 3.48 -0.52
N ALA A 156 3.44 3.64 -1.82
CA ALA A 156 2.12 3.43 -2.41
C ALA A 156 1.66 1.95 -2.39
N GLN A 157 2.56 1.01 -2.11
CA GLN A 157 2.26 -0.41 -1.88
C GLN A 157 1.81 -0.69 -0.44
N SER A 158 1.88 0.30 0.46
CA SER A 158 1.25 0.25 1.79
C SER A 158 -0.28 0.35 1.68
N ILE A 159 -0.99 -0.36 2.54
CA ILE A 159 -2.46 -0.35 2.61
C ILE A 159 -3.01 0.90 3.34
N THR A 160 -2.19 1.57 4.15
CA THR A 160 -2.63 2.57 5.14
C THR A 160 -3.42 3.72 4.51
N ILE A 161 -2.81 4.47 3.61
CA ILE A 161 -3.42 5.64 2.98
C ILE A 161 -4.57 5.24 2.05
N GLN A 162 -4.43 4.11 1.33
CA GLN A 162 -5.50 3.61 0.47
C GLN A 162 -6.72 3.13 1.28
N THR A 163 -6.52 2.65 2.51
CA THR A 163 -7.61 2.33 3.45
C THR A 163 -8.39 3.58 3.82
N CYS A 164 -7.70 4.68 4.13
CA CYS A 164 -8.37 5.96 4.38
C CYS A 164 -9.14 6.46 3.16
N ASP A 165 -8.57 6.34 1.97
CA ASP A 165 -9.25 6.75 0.73
C ASP A 165 -10.53 5.95 0.48
N ALA A 166 -10.45 4.62 0.62
CA ALA A 166 -11.59 3.72 0.50
C ALA A 166 -12.66 4.03 1.55
N PHE A 167 -12.26 4.20 2.81
CA PHE A 167 -13.19 4.54 3.89
C PHE A 167 -13.85 5.90 3.67
N PHE A 168 -13.09 6.98 3.47
CA PHE A 168 -13.63 8.33 3.30
C PHE A 168 -14.28 8.58 1.94
N GLN A 169 -14.26 7.59 1.05
CA GLN A 169 -14.79 7.66 -0.32
C GLN A 169 -14.17 8.84 -1.09
N ILE A 170 -12.84 8.95 -1.02
CA ILE A 170 -12.06 9.94 -1.76
C ILE A 170 -11.96 9.45 -3.21
N LYS A 171 -12.28 10.35 -4.15
CA LYS A 171 -12.13 10.09 -5.59
C LYS A 171 -10.88 10.78 -6.08
N HIS A 172 -9.97 10.03 -6.67
CA HIS A 172 -8.78 10.57 -7.31
C HIS A 172 -9.01 10.80 -8.80
N ASP A 173 -8.08 11.52 -9.44
CA ASP A 173 -8.05 11.65 -10.89
C ASP A 173 -7.91 10.25 -11.55
N PRO A 174 -8.48 10.00 -12.75
CA PRO A 174 -8.39 8.72 -13.42
C PRO A 174 -6.96 8.15 -13.55
N GLU A 175 -5.95 9.00 -13.73
CA GLU A 175 -4.56 8.55 -13.82
C GLU A 175 -4.00 8.09 -12.46
N ASP A 176 -4.33 8.81 -11.38
CA ASP A 176 -3.96 8.41 -10.01
C ASP A 176 -4.66 7.11 -9.61
N GLU A 177 -5.94 6.96 -9.96
CA GLU A 177 -6.70 5.72 -9.75
C GLU A 177 -6.06 4.52 -10.45
N LYS A 178 -5.62 4.72 -11.70
CA LYS A 178 -4.90 3.69 -12.45
C LYS A 178 -3.55 3.36 -11.81
N PHE A 179 -2.83 4.37 -11.31
CA PHE A 179 -1.59 4.17 -10.58
C PHE A 179 -1.82 3.35 -9.30
N PHE A 180 -2.79 3.71 -8.45
CA PHE A 180 -3.07 2.98 -7.20
C PHE A 180 -3.55 1.54 -7.46
N ARG A 181 -4.41 1.32 -8.46
CA ARG A 181 -4.80 -0.04 -8.87
C ARG A 181 -3.60 -0.88 -9.29
N ASN A 182 -2.62 -0.29 -9.97
CA ASN A 182 -1.38 -0.99 -10.30
C ASN A 182 -0.55 -1.30 -9.03
N MET A 183 -0.45 -0.38 -8.06
CA MET A 183 0.26 -0.61 -6.80
C MET A 183 -0.37 -1.73 -5.97
N GLN A 184 -1.71 -1.82 -5.96
CA GLN A 184 -2.44 -2.87 -5.24
C GLN A 184 -2.02 -4.28 -5.70
N THR A 185 -1.59 -4.46 -6.95
CA THR A 185 -1.14 -5.78 -7.45
C THR A 185 0.11 -6.32 -6.73
N TYR A 186 0.84 -5.44 -6.04
CA TYR A 186 2.01 -5.74 -5.21
C TYR A 186 1.66 -5.93 -3.73
N MET A 187 0.40 -5.73 -3.33
CA MET A 187 -0.07 -6.05 -1.98
C MET A 187 -0.44 -7.53 -1.88
N ILE A 188 -0.37 -8.07 -0.66
CA ILE A 188 -0.92 -9.40 -0.37
C ILE A 188 -2.42 -9.44 -0.71
N LYS A 189 -2.93 -10.63 -1.01
CA LYS A 189 -4.29 -10.80 -1.58
C LYS A 189 -5.35 -10.27 -0.61
N GLU A 190 -5.16 -10.51 0.67
CA GLU A 190 -6.04 -10.15 1.77
C GLU A 190 -6.16 -8.64 1.90
N HIS A 191 -5.06 -7.90 1.74
CA HIS A 191 -5.06 -6.43 1.75
C HIS A 191 -5.83 -5.86 0.55
N ARG A 192 -5.66 -6.45 -0.64
CA ARG A 192 -6.42 -6.02 -1.83
C ARG A 192 -7.91 -6.26 -1.66
N GLN A 193 -8.28 -7.45 -1.19
CA GLN A 193 -9.68 -7.80 -0.98
C GLN A 193 -10.30 -6.87 0.06
N PHE A 194 -9.60 -6.63 1.16
CA PHE A 194 -10.03 -5.69 2.19
C PHE A 194 -10.31 -4.27 1.64
N LEU A 195 -9.42 -3.72 0.80
CA LEU A 195 -9.62 -2.40 0.20
C LEU A 195 -10.87 -2.35 -0.71
N GLN A 196 -11.11 -3.42 -1.47
CA GLN A 196 -12.29 -3.54 -2.34
C GLN A 196 -13.57 -3.64 -1.51
N ASP A 197 -13.56 -4.48 -0.47
CA ASP A 197 -14.70 -4.66 0.42
C ASP A 197 -15.00 -3.35 1.15
N LEU A 198 -13.98 -2.68 1.68
CA LEU A 198 -14.14 -1.40 2.38
C LEU A 198 -14.71 -0.32 1.47
N ALA A 199 -14.23 -0.20 0.23
CA ALA A 199 -14.74 0.75 -0.74
C ALA A 199 -16.22 0.48 -1.12
N MET A 200 -16.63 -0.80 -1.12
CA MET A 200 -18.01 -1.21 -1.40
C MET A 200 -18.94 -0.94 -0.20
N HIS A 201 -18.48 -1.17 1.02
CA HIS A 201 -19.32 -1.13 2.22
C HIS A 201 -19.30 0.22 2.95
N SER A 202 -18.31 1.08 2.68
CA SER A 202 -18.32 2.42 3.24
C SER A 202 -19.42 3.28 2.62
N ARG A 203 -20.23 3.90 3.48
CA ARG A 203 -21.27 4.89 3.16
C ARG A 203 -21.04 6.19 3.93
N ILE A 204 -19.86 6.36 4.52
CA ILE A 204 -19.61 7.46 5.46
C ILE A 204 -19.84 8.83 4.83
N ARG A 205 -19.48 9.02 3.54
CA ARG A 205 -19.62 10.32 2.88
C ARG A 205 -21.08 10.70 2.68
N CYS A 206 -21.94 9.75 2.28
CA CYS A 206 -23.37 10.03 2.13
C CYS A 206 -24.05 10.21 3.49
N ILE A 207 -23.72 9.36 4.48
CA ILE A 207 -24.22 9.51 5.87
C ILE A 207 -23.89 10.90 6.43
N VAL A 208 -22.65 11.36 6.28
CA VAL A 208 -22.23 12.70 6.75
C VAL A 208 -22.94 13.82 6.00
N ALA A 209 -23.17 13.66 4.70
CA ALA A 209 -23.86 14.66 3.87
C ALA A 209 -25.35 14.79 4.21
N GLU A 210 -26.01 13.68 4.55
CA GLU A 210 -27.44 13.63 4.87
C GLU A 210 -27.72 13.95 6.35
N SER A 211 -26.74 13.73 7.23
CA SER A 211 -26.90 13.98 8.66
C SER A 211 -27.09 15.46 8.98
N LYS A 212 -27.95 15.71 9.98
CA LYS A 212 -28.16 17.05 10.55
C LYS A 212 -27.07 17.43 11.57
N SER A 213 -26.28 16.47 12.06
CA SER A 213 -25.24 16.67 13.06
C SER A 213 -24.08 17.52 12.54
N SER A 214 -23.93 18.73 13.08
CA SER A 214 -22.75 19.59 12.81
C SER A 214 -21.47 18.97 13.38
N ARG A 215 -21.56 18.24 14.49
CA ARG A 215 -20.44 17.52 15.10
C ARG A 215 -19.88 16.46 14.16
N MET A 216 -20.74 15.64 13.56
CA MET A 216 -20.30 14.59 12.63
C MET A 216 -19.63 15.17 11.38
N ARG A 217 -20.23 16.22 10.78
CA ARG A 217 -19.64 16.92 9.62
C ARG A 217 -18.27 17.52 9.97
N THR A 218 -18.14 18.09 11.16
CA THR A 218 -16.87 18.67 11.63
C THR A 218 -15.82 17.59 11.81
N ALA A 219 -16.14 16.49 12.48
CA ALA A 219 -15.23 15.37 12.71
C ALA A 219 -14.75 14.73 11.38
N TYR A 220 -15.67 14.51 10.43
CA TYR A 220 -15.32 14.00 9.09
C TYR A 220 -14.36 14.93 8.35
N ASN A 221 -14.64 16.25 8.34
CA ASN A 221 -13.75 17.22 7.70
C ASN A 221 -12.37 17.29 8.38
N GLN A 222 -12.31 17.14 9.70
CA GLN A 222 -11.05 17.07 10.44
C GLN A 222 -10.25 15.80 10.10
N CYS A 223 -10.92 14.66 9.85
CA CYS A 223 -10.26 13.46 9.34
C CYS A 223 -9.62 13.71 7.97
N LEU A 224 -10.36 14.31 7.04
CA LEU A 224 -9.84 14.68 5.71
C LEU A 224 -8.66 15.64 5.81
N GLN A 225 -8.74 16.64 6.68
CA GLN A 225 -7.64 17.58 6.93
C GLN A 225 -6.42 16.87 7.50
N SER A 226 -6.62 15.90 8.40
CA SER A 226 -5.53 15.11 9.00
C SER A 226 -4.83 14.23 7.97
N LEU A 227 -5.59 13.60 7.08
CA LEU A 227 -5.06 12.83 5.95
C LEU A 227 -4.28 13.73 4.97
N TRP A 228 -4.82 14.90 4.63
CA TRP A 228 -4.14 15.89 3.78
C TRP A 228 -2.83 16.37 4.41
N ASN A 229 -2.84 16.67 5.71
CA ASN A 229 -1.63 17.06 6.46
C ASN A 229 -0.57 15.95 6.44
N PHE A 230 -0.98 14.68 6.57
CA PHE A 230 -0.06 13.54 6.47
C PHE A 230 0.58 13.46 5.07
N ARG A 231 -0.23 13.55 4.00
CA ARG A 231 0.27 13.54 2.61
C ARG A 231 1.28 14.64 2.35
N ASN A 232 1.00 15.86 2.81
CA ASN A 232 1.93 16.99 2.64
C ASN A 232 3.22 16.81 3.43
N ALA A 233 3.15 16.25 4.63
CA ALA A 233 4.35 15.91 5.40
C ALA A 233 5.19 14.84 4.66
N HIS A 234 4.56 13.85 4.04
CA HIS A 234 5.23 12.84 3.23
C HIS A 234 5.87 13.44 1.98
N ILE A 235 5.16 14.30 1.24
CA ILE A 235 5.70 15.01 0.08
C ILE A 235 6.92 15.87 0.49
N SER A 236 6.84 16.55 1.63
CA SER A 236 7.95 17.37 2.15
C SER A 236 9.17 16.51 2.49
N LEU A 237 8.96 15.32 3.05
CA LEU A 237 10.03 14.37 3.34
C LEU A 237 10.69 13.85 2.06
N VAL A 238 9.91 13.56 1.02
CA VAL A 238 10.41 13.06 -0.28
C VAL A 238 11.19 14.13 -1.05
N LYS A 239 10.82 15.42 -0.94
CA LYS A 239 11.48 16.52 -1.65
C LYS A 239 12.85 16.92 -1.08
N ARG A 240 13.17 16.47 0.13
CA ARG A 240 14.44 16.76 0.82
C ARG A 240 15.59 15.96 0.22
#